data_AF-A0AAD6SU17-F1
#
_entry.id   AF-A0AAD6SU17-F1
#
_cell.length_a   1.000
_cell.length_b   1.000
_cell.length_c   1.000
_cell.angle_alpha   90.00
_cell.angle_beta   90.00
_cell.angle_gamma   90.00
#
_symmetry.space_group_name_H-M   'P 1'
#
loop_
_entity.id
_entity.type
_entity.pdbx_description
1 polymer ?
#
loop_
_entity_poly.entity_id
_entity_poly.type
_entity_poly.pdbx_seq_one_letter_code
_entity_poly.pdbx_strand_id
1 'polypeptide(L)'
;MAPLPSHFTSLYRLFLRTSSASVLHQRKASPTVRKLWRPAFEDAAKVTTELQSTSLSPVRRYDLELWLQTWHRRIDNTLALLYTSSKSRGLAHQLTRNLAHLAHSEQGRINAQRRPEWKPDLPVGSLEYKPFFVDHHRSQVQQEQAEASHTWDALEEVVRMAEGRHELSLGKVLIKR
;
A
#
# COMPACT_ATOMS: atom_id res chain seq x y z
N MET A 1 -3.11 -10.57 -22.21
CA MET A 1 -2.76 -11.12 -20.88
C MET A 1 -3.69 -12.28 -20.61
N ALA A 2 -3.18 -13.44 -20.19
CA ALA A 2 -4.02 -14.56 -19.80
C ALA A 2 -4.94 -14.13 -18.63
N PRO A 3 -6.20 -14.60 -18.59
CA PRO A 3 -7.08 -14.30 -17.48
C PRO A 3 -6.54 -14.91 -16.18
N LEU A 4 -6.61 -14.14 -15.09
CA LEU A 4 -6.23 -14.65 -13.76
C LEU A 4 -7.16 -15.79 -13.34
N PRO A 5 -6.66 -16.78 -12.57
CA PRO A 5 -7.49 -17.85 -12.05
C PRO A 5 -8.70 -17.36 -11.23
N SER A 6 -9.80 -18.11 -11.30
CA SER A 6 -11.05 -17.78 -10.59
C SER A 6 -10.88 -17.71 -9.07
N HIS A 7 -10.03 -18.56 -8.49
CA HIS A 7 -9.74 -18.54 -7.05
C HIS A 7 -9.06 -17.24 -6.63
N PHE A 8 -8.10 -16.75 -7.41
CA PHE A 8 -7.39 -15.49 -7.13
C PHE A 8 -8.35 -14.30 -7.15
N THR A 9 -9.21 -14.22 -8.17
CA THR A 9 -10.19 -13.13 -8.28
C THR A 9 -11.24 -13.18 -7.16
N SER A 10 -11.63 -14.38 -6.73
CA SER A 10 -12.54 -14.59 -5.60
C SER A 10 -11.92 -14.13 -4.28
N LEU A 11 -10.67 -14.50 -4.02
CA LEU A 11 -9.90 -14.06 -2.86
C LEU A 11 -9.75 -12.53 -2.83
N TYR A 12 -9.40 -11.91 -3.96
CA TYR A 12 -9.29 -10.46 -4.06
C TYR A 12 -10.61 -9.76 -3.77
N ARG A 13 -11.73 -10.25 -4.31
CA ARG A 13 -13.08 -9.71 -4.02
C ARG A 13 -13.44 -9.83 -2.55
N LEU A 14 -13.16 -10.99 -1.93
CA LEU A 14 -13.36 -11.18 -0.50
C LEU A 14 -12.53 -10.17 0.30
N PHE A 15 -11.25 -10.04 -0.04
CA PHE A 15 -10.34 -9.10 0.61
C PHE A 15 -10.84 -7.65 0.52
N LEU A 16 -11.33 -7.21 -0.64
CA LEU A 16 -11.91 -5.87 -0.81
C LEU A 16 -13.13 -5.63 0.08
N ARG A 17 -13.99 -6.64 0.24
CA ARG A 17 -15.18 -6.58 1.12
C ARG A 17 -14.75 -6.52 2.58
N THR A 18 -13.86 -7.40 3.02
CA THR A 18 -13.36 -7.45 4.40
C THR A 18 -12.60 -6.18 4.77
N SER A 19 -11.78 -5.64 3.86
CA SER A 19 -11.09 -4.35 4.05
C SER A 19 -12.04 -3.18 4.19
N SER A 20 -13.20 -3.21 3.53
CA SER A 20 -14.24 -2.20 3.70
C SER A 20 -14.93 -2.33 5.06
N ALA A 21 -15.17 -3.57 5.50
CA ALA A 21 -15.85 -3.86 6.77
C ALA A 21 -14.96 -3.58 7.99
N SER A 22 -13.65 -3.81 7.91
CA SER A 22 -12.70 -3.55 9.01
C SER A 22 -12.68 -2.07 9.45
N VAL A 23 -12.92 -1.16 8.51
CA VAL A 23 -13.04 0.28 8.78
C VAL A 23 -14.49 0.75 8.88
N LEU A 24 -15.43 -0.16 9.18
CA LEU A 24 -16.86 0.13 9.36
C LEU A 24 -17.45 0.92 8.18
N HIS A 25 -17.00 0.61 6.97
CA HIS A 25 -17.43 1.24 5.73
C HIS A 25 -17.22 2.77 5.67
N GLN A 26 -16.26 3.31 6.42
CA GLN A 26 -15.91 4.72 6.32
C GLN A 26 -15.44 5.11 4.91
N ARG A 27 -16.17 6.03 4.27
CA ARG A 27 -15.96 6.44 2.86
C ARG A 27 -14.53 6.89 2.54
N LYS A 28 -13.85 7.55 3.48
CA LYS A 28 -12.46 8.02 3.32
C LYS A 28 -11.41 6.95 3.64
N ALA A 29 -11.68 6.07 4.60
CA ALA A 29 -10.72 5.07 5.05
C ALA A 29 -10.68 3.87 4.10
N SER A 30 -11.83 3.38 3.62
CA SER A 30 -11.89 2.17 2.78
C SER A 30 -11.02 2.25 1.52
N PRO A 31 -11.01 3.36 0.75
CA PRO A 31 -10.12 3.47 -0.42
C PRO A 31 -8.64 3.47 -0.03
N THR A 32 -8.28 4.11 1.09
CA THR A 32 -6.90 4.19 1.57
C THR A 32 -6.38 2.82 2.01
N VAL A 33 -7.17 2.09 2.79
CA VAL A 33 -6.89 0.69 3.18
C VAL A 33 -6.71 -0.15 1.92
N ARG A 34 -7.64 -0.15 0.97
CA ARG A 34 -7.50 -0.94 -0.27
C ARG A 34 -6.23 -0.60 -1.08
N LYS A 35 -5.83 0.67 -1.10
CA LYS A 35 -4.59 1.09 -1.79
C LYS A 35 -3.33 0.53 -1.13
N LEU A 36 -3.34 0.34 0.19
CA LEU A 36 -2.21 -0.19 0.95
C LEU A 36 -1.87 -1.64 0.56
N TRP A 37 -2.89 -2.49 0.34
CA TRP A 37 -2.68 -3.90 -0.04
C TRP A 37 -2.69 -4.17 -1.54
N ARG A 38 -3.13 -3.22 -2.36
CA ARG A 38 -3.08 -3.32 -3.83
C ARG A 38 -1.72 -3.82 -4.36
N PRO A 39 -0.55 -3.33 -3.89
CA PRO A 39 0.74 -3.77 -4.42
C PRO A 39 0.99 -5.25 -4.17
N ALA A 40 0.64 -5.76 -2.99
CA ALA A 40 0.78 -7.17 -2.66
C ALA A 40 -0.07 -8.07 -3.57
N PHE A 41 -1.27 -7.62 -3.95
CA PHE A 41 -2.10 -8.33 -4.92
C PHE A 41 -1.59 -8.19 -6.36
N GLU A 42 -1.05 -7.04 -6.75
CA GLU A 42 -0.45 -6.85 -8.07
C GLU A 42 0.79 -7.74 -8.26
N ASP A 43 1.63 -7.88 -7.23
CA ASP A 43 2.79 -8.78 -7.26
C ASP A 43 2.37 -10.25 -7.30
N ALA A 44 1.37 -10.65 -6.51
CA ALA A 44 0.85 -12.02 -6.55
C ALA A 44 0.17 -12.35 -7.88
N ALA A 45 -0.50 -11.37 -8.51
CA ALA A 45 -1.05 -11.55 -9.85
C ALA A 45 0.06 -11.80 -10.87
N LYS A 46 1.17 -11.05 -10.81
CA LYS A 46 2.34 -11.27 -11.69
C LYS A 46 2.92 -12.68 -11.50
N VAL A 47 3.17 -13.10 -10.26
CA VAL A 47 3.67 -14.44 -9.93
C VAL A 47 2.71 -15.52 -10.44
N THR A 48 1.41 -15.34 -10.24
CA THR A 48 0.39 -16.28 -10.73
C THR A 48 0.40 -16.39 -12.25
N THR A 49 0.52 -15.27 -12.96
CA THR A 49 0.62 -15.27 -14.43
C THR A 49 1.94 -15.87 -14.92
N GLU A 50 3.05 -15.66 -14.19
CA GLU A 50 4.35 -16.27 -14.50
C GLU A 50 4.26 -17.79 -14.37
N LEU A 51 3.66 -18.30 -13.28
CA LEU A 51 3.45 -19.74 -13.05
C LEU A 51 2.57 -20.44 -14.09
N GLN A 52 1.65 -19.69 -14.73
CA GLN A 52 0.84 -20.20 -15.83
C GLN A 52 1.61 -20.34 -17.16
N SER A 53 2.79 -19.72 -17.27
CA SER A 53 3.61 -19.80 -18.48
C SER A 53 4.33 -21.15 -18.57
N THR A 54 4.28 -21.78 -19.75
CA THR A 54 4.81 -23.13 -19.99
C THR A 54 6.35 -23.19 -20.03
N SER A 55 7.04 -22.04 -20.11
CA SER A 55 8.48 -21.94 -20.38
C SER A 55 9.36 -21.75 -19.13
N LEU A 56 8.86 -22.11 -17.94
CA LEU A 56 9.62 -21.92 -16.69
C LEU A 56 10.55 -23.09 -16.37
N SER A 57 11.77 -22.77 -15.92
CA SER A 57 12.67 -23.72 -15.29
C SER A 57 12.02 -24.34 -14.04
N PRO A 58 12.23 -25.65 -13.75
CA PRO A 58 11.66 -26.30 -12.57
C PRO A 58 12.07 -25.63 -11.25
N VAL A 59 13.30 -25.11 -11.16
CA VAL A 59 13.79 -24.39 -9.97
C VAL A 59 13.01 -23.10 -9.77
N ARG A 60 12.87 -22.29 -10.83
CA ARG A 60 12.11 -21.04 -10.79
C ARG A 60 10.65 -21.27 -10.44
N ARG A 61 10.05 -22.34 -10.98
CA ARG A 61 8.68 -22.73 -10.68
C ARG A 61 8.51 -23.04 -9.19
N TYR A 62 9.41 -23.82 -8.61
CA TYR A 62 9.39 -24.14 -7.18
C TYR A 62 9.48 -22.88 -6.31
N ASP A 63 10.39 -21.96 -6.63
CA ASP A 63 10.54 -20.70 -5.87
C ASP A 63 9.26 -19.85 -5.91
N LEU A 64 8.61 -19.75 -7.07
CA LEU A 64 7.36 -19.02 -7.25
C LEU A 64 6.19 -19.69 -6.53
N GLU A 65 6.11 -21.02 -6.54
CA GLU A 65 5.11 -21.79 -5.79
C GLU A 65 5.29 -21.58 -4.29
N LEU A 66 6.52 -21.64 -3.77
CA LEU A 66 6.84 -21.38 -2.36
C LEU A 66 6.51 -19.95 -1.95
N TRP A 67 6.85 -18.97 -2.81
CA TRP A 67 6.49 -17.58 -2.60
C TRP A 67 4.97 -17.41 -2.52
N LEU A 68 4.22 -18.04 -3.43
CA LEU A 68 2.76 -17.94 -3.49
C LEU A 68 2.09 -18.60 -2.29
N GLN A 69 2.62 -19.74 -1.81
CA GLN A 69 2.16 -20.37 -0.56
C GLN A 69 2.37 -19.45 0.64
N THR A 70 3.55 -18.83 0.74
CA THR A 70 3.85 -17.87 1.80
C THR A 70 2.90 -16.66 1.73
N TRP A 71 2.64 -16.17 0.52
CA TRP A 71 1.70 -15.08 0.28
C TRP A 71 0.27 -15.44 0.70
N HIS A 72 -0.24 -16.63 0.33
CA HIS A 72 -1.57 -17.10 0.75
C HIS A 72 -1.71 -17.11 2.27
N ARG A 73 -0.74 -17.71 2.97
CA ARG A 73 -0.71 -17.74 4.44
C ARG A 73 -0.75 -16.33 5.05
N ARG A 74 0.03 -15.41 4.48
CA ARG A 74 0.01 -14.00 4.91
C ARG A 74 -1.33 -13.33 4.69
N ILE A 75 -1.97 -13.57 3.54
CA ILE A 75 -3.29 -13.00 3.25
C ILE A 75 -4.36 -13.59 4.17
N ASP A 76 -4.31 -14.88 4.49
CA ASP A 76 -5.25 -15.51 5.41
C ASP A 76 -5.15 -14.92 6.83
N ASN A 77 -3.93 -14.78 7.36
CA ASN A 77 -3.70 -14.11 8.65
C ASN A 77 -4.15 -12.64 8.61
N THR A 78 -3.93 -11.95 7.49
CA THR A 78 -4.41 -10.58 7.29
C THR A 78 -5.93 -10.51 7.27
N LEU A 79 -6.61 -11.45 6.59
CA LEU A 79 -8.06 -11.54 6.57
C LEU A 79 -8.62 -11.80 7.98
N ALA A 80 -7.97 -12.66 8.78
CA ALA A 80 -8.34 -12.88 10.17
C ALA A 80 -8.22 -11.60 11.02
N LEU A 81 -7.14 -10.82 10.82
CA LEU A 81 -6.97 -9.51 11.45
C LEU A 81 -8.08 -8.52 11.05
N LEU A 82 -8.36 -8.39 9.75
CA LEU A 82 -9.39 -7.49 9.23
C LEU A 82 -10.80 -7.90 9.68
N TYR A 83 -11.08 -9.20 9.73
CA TYR A 83 -12.31 -9.75 10.27
C TYR A 83 -12.47 -9.40 11.75
N THR A 84 -11.43 -9.61 12.55
CA THR A 84 -11.42 -9.24 13.98
C THR A 84 -11.61 -7.74 14.17
N SER A 85 -10.99 -6.91 13.33
CA SER A 85 -11.18 -5.46 13.29
C SER A 85 -12.62 -5.05 12.93
N SER A 86 -13.31 -5.81 12.06
CA SER A 86 -14.71 -5.54 11.72
C SER A 86 -15.70 -5.86 12.85
N LYS A 87 -15.35 -6.82 13.71
CA LYS A 87 -16.20 -7.31 14.80
C LYS A 87 -15.95 -6.59 16.12
N SER A 88 -14.69 -6.28 16.40
CA SER A 88 -14.25 -5.66 17.65
C SER A 88 -13.83 -4.22 17.42
N ARG A 89 -14.07 -3.34 18.39
CA ARG A 89 -13.45 -1.99 18.41
C ARG A 89 -12.14 -1.98 19.20
N GLY A 90 -11.51 -3.15 19.34
CA GLY A 90 -10.29 -3.35 20.13
C GLY A 90 -9.03 -2.97 19.36
N LEU A 91 -7.90 -3.58 19.75
CA LEU A 91 -6.58 -3.28 19.21
C LEU A 91 -6.51 -3.47 17.68
N ALA A 92 -7.12 -4.54 17.14
CA ALA A 92 -7.16 -4.78 15.69
C ALA A 92 -7.81 -3.62 14.93
N HIS A 93 -8.90 -3.06 15.47
CA HIS A 93 -9.57 -1.91 14.87
C HIS A 93 -8.74 -0.64 14.95
N GLN A 94 -8.15 -0.37 16.11
CA GLN A 94 -7.23 0.75 16.28
C GLN A 94 -6.06 0.67 15.31
N LEU A 95 -5.47 -0.51 15.14
CA LEU A 95 -4.38 -0.75 14.20
C LEU A 95 -4.83 -0.45 12.76
N THR A 96 -5.95 -1.02 12.30
CA THR A 96 -6.44 -0.75 10.93
C THR A 96 -6.79 0.72 10.69
N ARG A 97 -7.34 1.39 11.71
CA ARG A 97 -7.66 2.81 11.66
C ARG A 97 -6.39 3.66 11.58
N ASN A 98 -5.41 3.36 12.42
CA ASN A 98 -4.13 4.07 12.46
C ASN A 98 -3.39 3.90 11.13
N LEU A 99 -3.32 2.68 10.58
CA LEU A 99 -2.76 2.44 9.25
C LEU A 99 -3.46 3.27 8.16
N ALA A 100 -4.79 3.37 8.21
CA ALA A 100 -5.53 4.19 7.25
C ALA A 100 -5.19 5.68 7.38
N HIS A 101 -5.10 6.21 8.61
CA HIS A 101 -4.71 7.60 8.83
C HIS A 101 -3.31 7.89 8.33
N LEU A 102 -2.39 6.98 8.63
CA LEU A 102 -0.99 7.13 8.34
C LEU A 102 -0.70 6.98 6.85
N ALA A 103 -1.32 6.01 6.16
CA ALA A 103 -1.26 5.91 4.70
C ALA A 103 -1.90 7.12 4.01
N HIS A 104 -2.95 7.70 4.61
CA HIS A 104 -3.57 8.93 4.09
C HIS A 104 -2.64 10.15 4.26
N SER A 105 -2.00 10.28 5.43
CA SER A 105 -1.05 11.35 5.74
C SER A 105 0.16 11.29 4.81
N GLU A 106 0.77 10.11 4.64
CA GLU A 106 1.89 9.92 3.73
C GLU A 106 1.52 10.23 2.28
N GLN A 107 0.35 9.78 1.82
CA GLN A 107 -0.13 10.13 0.49
C GLN A 107 -0.31 11.64 0.33
N GLY A 108 -0.79 12.34 1.37
CA GLY A 108 -0.88 13.80 1.42
C GLY A 108 0.49 14.47 1.30
N ARG A 109 1.47 14.01 2.08
CA ARG A 109 2.86 14.49 2.05
C ARG A 109 3.49 14.33 0.67
N ILE A 110 3.37 13.14 0.07
CA ILE A 110 3.86 12.86 -1.29
C ILE A 110 3.18 13.77 -2.32
N ASN A 111 1.86 13.95 -2.20
CA ASN A 111 1.13 14.80 -3.13
C ASN A 111 1.49 16.29 -2.98
N ALA A 112 1.79 16.74 -1.77
CA ALA A 112 2.26 18.11 -1.51
C ALA A 112 3.65 18.38 -2.08
N GLN A 113 4.48 17.35 -2.24
CA GLN A 113 5.81 17.45 -2.86
C GLN A 113 5.77 17.41 -4.40
N ARG A 114 4.59 17.25 -5.02
CA ARG A 114 4.47 17.23 -6.49
C ARG A 114 4.89 18.59 -7.06
N ARG A 115 5.81 18.53 -8.03
CA ARG A 115 6.24 19.70 -8.79
C ARG A 115 5.13 20.13 -9.75
N PRO A 116 5.08 21.42 -10.12
CA PRO A 116 4.18 21.87 -11.17
C PRO A 116 4.41 21.03 -12.45
N GLU A 117 3.31 20.66 -13.10
CA GLU A 117 3.34 19.92 -14.36
C GLU A 117 4.00 20.78 -15.43
N TRP A 118 5.01 20.21 -16.12
CA TRP A 118 5.69 20.93 -17.19
C TRP A 118 4.77 21.06 -18.41
N LYS A 119 4.63 22.29 -18.93
CA LYS A 119 3.72 22.64 -20.04
C LYS A 119 4.52 23.13 -21.26
N PRO A 120 4.73 22.32 -22.30
CA PRO A 120 5.63 22.66 -23.42
C PRO A 120 5.35 24.02 -24.07
N ASP A 121 4.09 24.47 -24.03
CA ASP A 121 3.63 25.70 -24.65
C ASP A 121 3.96 26.98 -23.84
N LEU A 122 4.45 26.84 -22.61
CA LEU A 122 4.77 27.98 -21.74
C LEU A 122 6.28 28.27 -21.72
N PRO A 123 6.68 29.56 -21.73
CA PRO A 123 8.08 29.95 -21.60
C PRO A 123 8.63 29.55 -20.22
N VAL A 124 9.94 29.29 -20.15
CA VAL A 124 10.65 28.79 -18.95
C VAL A 124 10.47 29.71 -17.73
N GLY A 125 10.23 31.01 -17.93
CA GLY A 125 9.99 32.00 -16.86
C GLY A 125 8.52 32.21 -16.47
N SER A 126 7.59 31.40 -16.98
CA SER A 126 6.15 31.54 -16.70
C SER A 126 5.85 31.39 -15.20
N LEU A 127 4.80 32.08 -14.73
CA LEU A 127 4.40 32.06 -13.31
C LEU A 127 3.92 30.68 -12.89
N GLU A 128 3.42 29.89 -13.84
CA GLU A 128 2.96 28.51 -13.67
C GLU A 128 4.09 27.55 -13.27
N TYR A 129 5.34 27.89 -13.60
CA TYR A 129 6.52 27.13 -13.18
C TYR A 129 7.14 27.61 -11.89
N LYS A 130 6.75 28.79 -11.40
CA LYS A 130 7.19 29.23 -10.08
C LYS A 130 6.54 28.28 -9.09
N PRO A 131 7.32 27.52 -8.30
CA PRO A 131 6.73 26.66 -7.28
C PRO A 131 5.89 27.56 -6.39
N PHE A 132 4.63 27.18 -6.11
CA PHE A 132 3.78 27.93 -5.20
C PHE A 132 4.53 28.07 -3.87
N PHE A 133 5.10 29.25 -3.63
CA PHE A 133 5.72 29.62 -2.37
C PHE A 133 4.55 30.03 -1.47
N VAL A 134 4.06 29.09 -0.66
CA VAL A 134 3.28 29.46 0.52
C VAL A 134 4.30 30.05 1.50
N ASP A 135 4.21 31.35 1.74
CA ASP A 135 5.20 32.15 2.44
C ASP A 135 5.55 31.64 3.86
N HIS A 136 6.83 31.81 4.20
CA HIS A 136 7.47 31.85 5.52
C HIS A 136 7.34 30.73 6.57
N HIS A 137 6.45 29.74 6.44
CA HIS A 137 6.47 28.54 7.33
C HIS A 137 7.34 27.37 6.81
N ARG A 138 7.97 27.55 5.64
CA ARG A 138 8.56 26.46 4.85
C ARG A 138 9.85 25.87 5.40
N SER A 139 10.64 26.61 6.17
CA SER A 139 11.89 26.10 6.76
C SER A 139 11.61 25.08 7.88
N GLN A 140 10.69 25.41 8.80
CA GLN A 140 10.22 24.46 9.81
C GLN A 140 9.54 23.25 9.16
N VAL A 141 8.61 23.48 8.22
CA VAL A 141 7.89 22.38 7.57
C VAL A 141 8.83 21.50 6.71
N GLN A 142 9.86 22.05 6.07
CA GLN A 142 10.84 21.24 5.34
C GLN A 142 11.75 20.45 6.28
N GLN A 143 12.15 21.04 7.41
CA GLN A 143 12.95 20.35 8.42
C GLN A 143 12.13 19.23 9.08
N GLU A 144 10.88 19.52 9.47
CA GLU A 144 9.92 18.52 9.95
C GLU A 144 9.64 17.43 8.90
N GLN A 145 9.58 17.76 7.61
CA GLN A 145 9.40 16.77 6.55
C GLN A 145 10.63 15.89 6.33
N ALA A 146 11.84 16.45 6.45
CA ALA A 146 13.09 15.69 6.37
C ALA A 146 13.20 14.73 7.57
N GLU A 147 12.91 15.20 8.78
CA GLU A 147 12.86 14.39 9.99
C GLU A 147 11.75 13.32 9.89
N ALA A 148 10.57 13.67 9.38
CA ALA A 148 9.47 12.73 9.16
C ALA A 148 9.84 11.61 8.18
N SER A 149 10.68 11.88 7.17
CA SER A 149 11.15 10.84 6.25
C SER A 149 11.90 9.73 6.98
N HIS A 150 12.76 10.07 7.95
CA HIS A 150 13.48 9.07 8.74
C HIS A 150 12.58 8.30 9.70
N THR A 151 11.52 8.93 10.21
CA THR A 151 10.53 8.24 11.07
C THR A 151 9.75 7.18 10.30
N TRP A 152 9.49 7.41 9.00
CA TRP A 152 8.80 6.45 8.15
C TRP A 152 9.64 5.20 7.91
N ASP A 153 10.94 5.36 7.67
CA ASP A 153 11.87 4.23 7.47
C ASP A 153 11.94 3.35 8.73
N ALA A 154 12.04 3.96 9.91
CA ALA A 154 12.04 3.24 11.19
C ALA A 154 10.72 2.49 11.42
N LEU A 155 9.59 3.14 11.11
CA LEU A 155 8.28 2.50 11.22
C LEU A 155 8.11 1.36 10.21
N GLU A 156 8.62 1.51 8.98
CA GLU A 156 8.59 0.45 7.97
C GLU A 156 9.34 -0.79 8.47
N GLU A 157 10.47 -0.63 9.14
CA GLU A 157 11.21 -1.75 9.72
C GLU A 157 10.42 -2.44 10.84
N VAL A 158 9.76 -1.67 11.73
CA VAL A 158 8.87 -2.24 12.75
C VAL A 158 7.70 -2.99 12.12
N VAL A 159 7.12 -2.44 11.06
CA VAL A 159 6.06 -3.10 10.28
C VAL A 159 6.57 -4.40 9.68
N ARG A 160 7.76 -4.42 9.06
CA ARG A 160 8.37 -5.63 8.49
C ARG A 160 8.65 -6.69 9.55
N MET A 161 9.16 -6.30 10.71
CA MET A 161 9.35 -7.22 11.84
C MET A 161 8.02 -7.82 12.31
N ALA A 162 6.97 -7.01 12.42
CA ALA A 162 5.64 -7.47 12.80
C ALA A 162 5.03 -8.41 11.74
N GLU A 163 5.14 -8.07 10.46
CA GLU A 163 4.74 -8.91 9.33
C GLU A 163 5.47 -10.26 9.34
N GLY A 164 6.78 -10.26 9.61
CA GLY A 164 7.60 -11.47 9.72
C GLY A 164 7.21 -12.34 10.91
N ARG A 165 7.03 -11.73 12.09
CA ARG A 165 6.68 -12.44 13.34
C ARG A 165 5.29 -13.07 13.31
N HIS A 166 4.30 -12.34 12.80
CA HIS A 166 2.90 -12.76 12.78
C HIS A 166 2.46 -13.34 11.45
N GLU A 167 3.40 -13.48 10.50
CA GLU A 167 3.15 -13.98 9.15
C GLU A 167 1.93 -13.31 8.51
N LEU A 168 1.84 -11.98 8.58
CA LEU A 168 0.74 -11.20 8.01
C LEU A 168 1.28 -10.14 7.05
N SER A 169 0.39 -9.45 6.35
CA SER A 169 0.75 -8.27 5.57
C SER A 169 -0.06 -7.06 6.05
N LEU A 170 0.62 -5.99 6.41
CA LEU A 170 0.04 -4.68 6.72
C LEU A 170 -0.02 -3.77 5.48
N GLY A 171 0.54 -4.23 4.36
CA GLY A 171 0.54 -3.55 3.07
C GLY A 171 1.60 -2.45 2.98
N LYS A 172 1.67 -1.77 1.83
CA LYS A 172 2.75 -0.84 1.49
C LYS A 172 2.19 0.47 0.93
N VAL A 173 2.74 1.59 1.40
CA VAL A 173 2.44 2.90 0.83
C VAL A 173 3.28 3.06 -0.43
N LEU A 174 2.66 2.94 -1.61
CA LEU A 174 3.38 3.18 -2.87
C LEU A 174 3.51 4.68 -3.13
N ILE A 175 4.74 5.12 -3.23
CA ILE A 175 5.10 6.41 -3.80
C ILE A 175 5.10 6.23 -5.32
N LYS A 176 4.05 6.70 -6.01
CA LYS A 176 4.12 6.86 -7.47
C LYS A 176 5.13 7.97 -7.74
N ARG A 177 6.34 7.59 -8.13
CA ARG A 177 7.37 8.49 -8.67
C ARG A 177 6.99 8.95 -10.07
#